data_AF-T1IND7-F1
#
_entry.id   AF-T1IND7-F1
#
_cell.length_a   1.000
_cell.length_b   1.000
_cell.length_c   1.000
_cell.angle_alpha   90.00
_cell.angle_beta   90.00
_cell.angle_gamma   90.00
#
_symmetry.space_group_name_H-M   'P 1'
#
loop_
_entity.id
_entity.type
_entity.pdbx_description
1 polymer ?
#
loop_
_entity_poly.entity_id
_entity_poly.type
_entity_poly.pdbx_seq_one_letter_code
_entity_poly.pdbx_strand_id
1 'polypeptide(L)'
;MLRNLLTRSLGNPAPRRNLQTTRKMNFPLIPIVIEQTGRGERAYDIFSRLLKERIICVMGPINDDLASLVVAQLLFLQSESSKKPIHMYINSPGGSVTAGLGIYDTMQYVLPPISTWCVGQASSMASLLLTSGTSGMRHSLPNARIMIHQPSGQAVGQATDIQIQAEEIIKLKKQINNLYVKHTSQELSQIGKKKK
;
A
#
# COMPACT_ATOMS: atom_id res chain seq x y z
N MET A 1 -23.74 52.31 -31.17
CA MET A 1 -22.93 51.44 -32.05
C MET A 1 -21.66 51.04 -31.31
N LEU A 2 -21.43 49.73 -31.13
CA LEU A 2 -20.18 49.00 -30.74
C LEU A 2 -19.54 49.39 -29.38
N ARG A 3 -19.56 48.62 -28.27
CA ARG A 3 -19.25 47.19 -28.01
C ARG A 3 -17.97 46.70 -28.67
N ASN A 4 -16.91 46.51 -27.86
CA ASN A 4 -15.71 45.64 -27.98
C ASN A 4 -14.58 46.29 -27.13
N LEU A 5 -13.70 45.65 -26.35
CA LEU A 5 -13.27 44.26 -26.14
C LEU A 5 -12.42 44.29 -24.84
N LEU A 6 -12.90 43.72 -23.75
CA LEU A 6 -12.07 43.37 -22.57
C LEU A 6 -12.39 41.94 -22.15
N THR A 7 -12.06 40.99 -23.01
CA THR A 7 -11.94 39.59 -22.64
C THR A 7 -10.62 39.40 -21.90
N ARG A 8 -10.67 39.41 -20.56
CA ARG A 8 -9.59 38.82 -19.74
C ARG A 8 -9.56 37.33 -20.06
N SER A 9 -8.53 36.94 -20.80
CA SER A 9 -8.10 35.54 -20.94
C SER A 9 -7.88 34.97 -19.54
N LEU A 10 -8.81 34.13 -19.10
CA LEU A 10 -8.60 33.22 -17.98
C LEU A 10 -7.53 32.23 -18.44
N GLY A 11 -6.30 32.49 -17.99
CA GLY A 11 -5.17 31.60 -18.24
C GLY A 11 -5.53 30.18 -17.81
N ASN A 12 -5.46 29.25 -18.76
CA ASN A 12 -5.52 27.82 -18.49
C ASN A 12 -4.57 27.48 -17.33
N PRO A 13 -5.00 26.77 -16.28
CA PRO A 13 -4.07 26.25 -15.30
C PRO A 13 -3.12 25.29 -16.04
N ALA A 14 -1.81 25.52 -15.87
CA ALA A 14 -0.77 24.69 -16.45
C ALA A 14 -1.08 23.19 -16.16
N PRO A 15 -0.82 22.28 -17.11
CA PRO A 15 -1.08 20.88 -16.89
C PRO A 15 -0.24 20.41 -15.70
N ARG A 16 -0.89 19.91 -14.64
CA ARG A 16 -0.19 19.20 -13.57
C ARG A 16 0.58 18.06 -14.23
N ARG A 17 1.91 18.17 -14.30
CA ARG A 17 2.78 17.07 -14.71
C ARG A 17 2.66 15.95 -13.67
N ASN A 18 1.68 15.07 -13.88
CA ASN A 18 1.67 13.77 -13.21
C ASN A 18 2.83 12.96 -13.78
N LEU A 19 3.90 12.81 -13.00
CA LEU A 19 4.98 11.84 -13.27
C LEU A 19 4.49 10.38 -13.19
N GLN A 20 3.23 10.16 -12.84
CA GLN A 20 2.56 8.86 -12.81
C GLN A 20 1.73 8.68 -14.08
N THR A 21 2.40 8.50 -15.21
CA THR A 21 1.79 7.81 -16.35
C THR A 21 1.95 6.31 -16.12
N THR A 22 1.09 5.71 -15.30
CA THR A 22 0.98 4.24 -15.30
C THR A 22 0.33 3.84 -16.62
N ARG A 23 1.18 3.58 -17.61
CA ARG A 23 0.82 2.96 -18.89
C ARG A 23 -0.01 1.70 -18.60
N LYS A 24 -1.12 1.50 -19.33
CA LYS A 24 -1.92 0.27 -19.33
C LYS A 24 -0.95 -0.92 -19.42
N MET A 25 -0.85 -1.71 -18.37
CA MET A 25 0.04 -2.86 -18.33
C MET A 25 -0.55 -3.94 -19.24
N ASN A 26 0.09 -4.23 -20.37
CA ASN A 26 0.10 -5.61 -20.85
C ASN A 26 0.69 -6.42 -19.68
N PHE A 27 -0.03 -7.43 -19.19
CA PHE A 27 0.57 -8.35 -18.23
C PHE A 27 1.84 -8.92 -18.86
N PRO A 28 3.03 -8.73 -18.26
CA PRO A 28 4.20 -9.44 -18.72
C PRO A 28 3.92 -10.93 -18.57
N LEU A 29 4.33 -11.73 -19.56
CA LEU A 29 4.28 -13.19 -19.45
C LEU A 29 4.99 -13.60 -18.17
N ILE A 30 4.26 -14.20 -17.23
CA ILE A 30 4.83 -14.64 -15.95
C ILE A 30 5.62 -15.91 -16.25
N PRO A 31 6.95 -15.92 -16.01
CA PRO A 31 7.77 -17.08 -16.31
C PRO A 31 7.42 -18.25 -15.41
N ILE A 32 7.52 -19.45 -15.98
CA ILE A 32 7.36 -20.73 -15.27
C ILE A 32 8.73 -21.23 -14.84
N VAL A 33 8.81 -21.69 -13.60
CA VAL A 33 9.96 -22.35 -12.98
C VAL A 33 9.65 -23.84 -12.87
N ILE A 34 10.53 -24.68 -13.42
CA ILE A 34 10.45 -26.14 -13.31
C ILE A 34 11.39 -26.59 -12.19
N GLU A 35 10.85 -27.27 -11.19
CA GLU A 35 11.60 -27.84 -10.07
C GLU A 35 11.56 -29.37 -10.17
N GLN A 36 12.73 -30.00 -10.33
CA GLN A 36 12.86 -31.45 -10.28
C GLN A 36 12.96 -31.89 -8.81
N THR A 37 12.03 -32.75 -8.40
CA THR A 37 12.04 -33.39 -7.08
C THR A 37 12.26 -34.89 -7.25
N GLY A 38 12.64 -35.59 -6.18
CA GLY A 38 12.75 -37.06 -6.20
C GLY A 38 11.43 -37.80 -6.55
N ARG A 39 10.30 -37.08 -6.62
CA ARG A 39 8.97 -37.61 -7.01
C ARG A 39 8.50 -37.11 -8.39
N GLY A 40 9.38 -36.48 -9.17
CA GLY A 40 9.07 -35.93 -10.50
C GLY A 40 9.19 -34.41 -10.58
N GLU A 41 8.76 -33.86 -11.72
CA GLU A 41 8.83 -32.43 -12.02
C GLU A 41 7.58 -31.69 -11.53
N ARG A 42 7.77 -30.48 -10.99
CA ARG A 42 6.68 -29.55 -10.65
C ARG A 42 6.94 -28.21 -11.33
N ALA A 43 5.90 -27.66 -11.95
CA ALA A 43 5.93 -26.34 -12.56
C ALA A 43 5.22 -25.33 -11.66
N TYR A 44 5.86 -24.18 -11.43
CA TYR A 44 5.31 -23.06 -10.67
C TYR A 44 5.47 -21.79 -11.49
N ASP A 45 4.53 -20.85 -11.40
CA ASP A 45 4.87 -19.48 -11.76
C ASP A 45 5.86 -18.89 -10.74
N ILE A 46 6.58 -17.83 -11.13
CA ILE A 46 7.61 -17.23 -10.27
C ILE A 46 7.08 -16.77 -8.90
N PHE A 47 5.84 -16.27 -8.81
CA PHE A 47 5.26 -15.82 -7.54
C PHE A 47 4.85 -17.00 -6.67
N SER A 48 4.29 -18.07 -7.25
CA SER A 48 4.04 -19.32 -6.52
C SER A 48 5.34 -19.92 -5.97
N ARG A 49 6.44 -19.85 -6.74
CA ARG A 49 7.75 -20.31 -6.26
C ARG A 49 8.28 -19.46 -5.10
N LEU A 50 8.08 -18.14 -5.14
CA LEU A 50 8.44 -17.23 -4.06
C LEU A 50 7.59 -17.44 -2.80
N LEU A 51 6.29 -17.71 -2.95
CA LEU A 51 5.39 -17.99 -1.83
C LEU A 51 5.82 -19.26 -1.06
N LYS A 52 6.36 -20.27 -1.76
CA LYS A 52 6.97 -21.46 -1.12
C LYS A 52 8.17 -21.10 -0.22
N GLU A 53 8.90 -20.03 -0.54
CA GLU A 53 9.94 -19.43 0.32
C GLU A 53 9.39 -18.38 1.31
N ARG A 54 8.06 -18.32 1.47
CA ARG A 54 7.35 -17.39 2.38
C ARG A 54 7.51 -15.91 2.01
N ILE A 55 7.68 -15.63 0.72
CA ILE A 55 7.78 -14.27 0.18
C ILE A 55 6.43 -13.86 -0.43
N ILE A 56 5.88 -12.75 0.05
CA ILE A 56 4.68 -12.10 -0.48
C ILE A 56 5.09 -10.81 -1.19
N CYS A 57 4.64 -10.64 -2.45
CA CYS A 57 4.92 -9.46 -3.26
C CYS A 57 3.71 -8.51 -3.28
N VAL A 58 3.80 -7.39 -2.55
CA VAL A 58 2.81 -6.31 -2.55
C VAL A 58 3.22 -5.27 -3.61
N MET A 59 2.75 -5.47 -4.84
CA MET A 59 3.18 -4.72 -6.01
C MET A 59 2.01 -3.93 -6.62
N GLY A 60 2.19 -2.63 -6.82
CA GLY A 60 1.15 -1.77 -7.40
C GLY A 60 0.14 -1.20 -6.39
N PRO A 61 -0.96 -0.58 -6.86
CA PRO A 61 -1.94 0.06 -6.00
C PRO A 61 -2.64 -0.93 -5.04
N ILE A 62 -2.89 -0.50 -3.81
CA ILE A 62 -3.64 -1.29 -2.82
C ILE A 62 -5.14 -1.11 -3.10
N ASN A 63 -5.80 -2.19 -3.49
CA ASN A 63 -7.24 -2.30 -3.68
C ASN A 63 -7.75 -3.60 -3.05
N ASP A 64 -9.06 -3.85 -3.13
CA ASP A 64 -9.68 -5.00 -2.47
C ASP A 64 -9.20 -6.34 -3.06
N ASP A 65 -8.92 -6.40 -4.36
CA ASP A 65 -8.36 -7.60 -5.02
C ASP A 65 -6.96 -7.94 -4.47
N LEU A 66 -6.05 -6.96 -4.46
CA LEU A 66 -4.71 -7.13 -3.91
C LEU A 66 -4.77 -7.49 -2.42
N ALA A 67 -5.60 -6.81 -1.65
CA ALA A 67 -5.76 -7.08 -0.23
C ALA A 67 -6.27 -8.50 0.02
N SER A 68 -7.27 -8.96 -0.72
CA SER A 68 -7.79 -10.33 -0.63
C SER A 68 -6.70 -11.37 -0.89
N LEU A 69 -5.85 -11.16 -1.91
CA LEU A 69 -4.73 -12.04 -2.21
C LEU A 69 -3.67 -12.04 -1.10
N VAL A 70 -3.31 -10.87 -0.56
CA VAL A 70 -2.30 -10.76 0.49
C VAL A 70 -2.80 -11.39 1.80
N VAL A 71 -4.05 -11.15 2.17
CA VAL A 71 -4.69 -11.76 3.34
C VAL A 71 -4.71 -13.29 3.22
N ALA A 72 -5.13 -13.82 2.07
CA ALA A 72 -5.12 -15.26 1.83
C ALA A 72 -3.71 -15.86 1.94
N GLN A 73 -2.69 -15.19 1.38
CA GLN A 73 -1.29 -15.62 1.47
C GLN A 73 -0.77 -15.60 2.92
N LEU A 74 -1.08 -14.56 3.71
CA LEU A 74 -0.67 -14.47 5.12
C LEU A 74 -1.27 -15.61 5.95
N LEU A 75 -2.57 -15.88 5.78
CA LEU A 75 -3.26 -16.96 6.48
C LEU A 75 -2.73 -18.33 6.07
N PHE A 76 -2.48 -18.54 4.77
CA PHE A 76 -1.86 -19.77 4.26
C PHE A 76 -0.45 -19.99 4.82
N LEU A 77 0.41 -18.96 4.81
CA LEU A 77 1.77 -19.10 5.34
C LEU A 77 1.78 -19.33 6.85
N GLN A 78 0.82 -18.78 7.59
CA GLN A 78 0.63 -19.12 8.99
C GLN A 78 0.27 -20.59 9.19
N SER A 79 -0.66 -21.15 8.40
CA SER A 79 -1.05 -22.57 8.54
C SER A 79 0.10 -23.51 8.22
N GLU A 80 0.98 -23.14 7.29
CA GLU A 80 2.20 -23.91 6.98
C GLU A 80 3.24 -23.85 8.11
N SER A 81 3.37 -22.70 8.77
CA SER A 81 4.23 -22.55 9.96
C SER A 81 3.90 -21.27 10.70
N SER A 82 3.59 -21.39 11.99
CA SER A 82 3.35 -20.26 12.90
C SER A 82 4.64 -19.58 13.42
N LYS A 83 5.82 -20.16 13.15
CA LYS A 83 7.11 -19.69 13.70
C LYS A 83 8.04 -19.07 12.66
N LYS A 84 8.02 -19.58 11.43
CA LYS A 84 8.95 -19.14 10.38
C LYS A 84 8.57 -17.75 9.86
N PRO A 85 9.52 -16.81 9.73
CA PRO A 85 9.23 -15.47 9.24
C PRO A 85 8.51 -15.46 7.89
N ILE A 86 7.68 -14.44 7.67
CA ILE A 86 7.09 -14.10 6.37
C ILE A 86 7.77 -12.84 5.86
N HIS A 87 8.16 -12.82 4.58
CA HIS A 87 8.84 -11.68 3.97
C HIS A 87 7.89 -10.96 3.01
N MET A 88 7.48 -9.75 3.37
CA MET A 88 6.65 -8.90 2.52
C MET A 88 7.51 -7.87 1.78
N TYR A 89 7.61 -8.03 0.46
CA TYR A 89 8.26 -7.06 -0.41
C TYR A 89 7.22 -6.07 -0.91
N ILE A 90 7.46 -4.78 -0.72
CA ILE A 90 6.49 -3.70 -0.92
C ILE A 90 7.03 -2.72 -1.96
N ASN A 91 6.34 -2.65 -3.10
CA ASN A 91 6.51 -1.62 -4.13
C ASN A 91 5.14 -1.06 -4.50
N SER A 92 4.66 -0.09 -3.72
CA SER A 92 3.28 0.37 -3.86
C SER A 92 3.15 1.89 -3.64
N PRO A 93 2.37 2.58 -4.48
CA PRO A 93 1.99 3.97 -4.26
C PRO A 93 0.95 4.13 -3.14
N GLY A 94 0.51 3.03 -2.50
CA GLY A 94 -0.62 3.01 -1.59
C GLY A 94 -1.93 2.77 -2.32
N GLY A 95 -3.06 3.16 -1.71
CA GLY A 95 -4.38 2.96 -2.29
C GLY A 95 -5.49 3.05 -1.25
N SER A 96 -6.49 2.18 -1.37
CA SER A 96 -7.65 2.14 -0.47
C SER A 96 -7.22 1.95 0.99
N VAL A 97 -7.74 2.82 1.87
CA VAL A 97 -7.47 2.78 3.31
C VAL A 97 -8.05 1.51 3.94
N THR A 98 -9.28 1.14 3.59
CA THR A 98 -9.95 -0.05 4.15
C THR A 98 -9.24 -1.33 3.71
N ALA A 99 -8.90 -1.44 2.43
CA ALA A 99 -8.14 -2.58 1.89
C ALA A 99 -6.78 -2.73 2.59
N GLY A 100 -6.05 -1.62 2.76
CA GLY A 100 -4.78 -1.63 3.47
C GLY A 100 -4.91 -1.92 4.97
N LEU A 101 -6.00 -1.49 5.62
CA LEU A 101 -6.28 -1.83 7.02
C LEU A 101 -6.60 -3.32 7.18
N GLY A 102 -7.27 -3.95 6.22
CA GLY A 102 -7.48 -5.41 6.23
C GLY A 102 -6.17 -6.20 6.15
N ILE A 103 -5.22 -5.76 5.31
CA ILE A 103 -3.87 -6.33 5.28
C ILE A 103 -3.17 -6.08 6.62
N TYR A 104 -3.21 -4.84 7.13
CA TYR A 104 -2.59 -4.45 8.38
C TYR A 104 -3.05 -5.32 9.55
N ASP A 105 -4.35 -5.47 9.76
CA ASP A 105 -4.88 -6.25 10.87
C ASP A 105 -4.51 -7.72 10.73
N THR A 106 -4.52 -8.26 9.52
CA THR A 106 -4.04 -9.63 9.26
C THR A 106 -2.56 -9.79 9.59
N MET A 107 -1.71 -8.80 9.26
CA MET A 107 -0.30 -8.80 9.64
C MET A 107 -0.10 -8.82 11.16
N GLN A 108 -0.97 -8.13 11.92
CA GLN A 108 -0.90 -8.14 13.39
C GLN A 108 -1.53 -9.39 14.01
N TYR A 109 -2.47 -10.02 13.32
CA TYR A 109 -3.20 -11.20 13.78
C TYR A 109 -2.37 -12.48 13.67
N VAL A 110 -1.62 -12.63 12.58
CA VAL A 110 -0.86 -13.86 12.35
C VAL A 110 0.34 -13.97 13.32
N LEU A 111 0.63 -15.20 13.75
CA LEU A 111 1.70 -15.55 14.69
C LEU A 111 3.11 -15.41 14.12
N PRO A 112 3.38 -15.75 12.84
CA PRO A 112 4.71 -15.61 12.28
C PRO A 112 5.21 -14.17 12.32
N PRO A 113 6.49 -13.91 12.64
CA PRO A 113 7.05 -12.57 12.50
C PRO A 113 7.06 -12.16 11.02
N ILE A 114 6.72 -10.90 10.76
CA ILE A 114 6.63 -10.36 9.40
C ILE A 114 7.78 -9.38 9.18
N SER A 115 8.68 -9.74 8.27
CA SER A 115 9.71 -8.86 7.75
C SER A 115 9.16 -8.06 6.57
N THR A 116 9.33 -6.74 6.59
CA THR A 116 8.89 -5.86 5.50
C THR A 116 10.08 -5.25 4.78
N TRP A 117 10.00 -5.19 3.44
CA TRP A 117 11.07 -4.70 2.57
C TRP A 117 10.53 -3.68 1.59
N CYS A 118 10.95 -2.41 1.72
CA CYS A 118 10.66 -1.41 0.71
C CYS A 118 11.56 -1.61 -0.51
N VAL A 119 10.95 -1.94 -1.65
CA VAL A 119 11.64 -2.09 -2.94
C VAL A 119 11.03 -1.12 -3.95
N GLY A 120 11.76 -0.06 -4.28
CA GLY A 120 11.25 1.02 -5.13
C GLY A 120 10.49 2.09 -4.33
N GLN A 121 9.24 1.83 -3.94
CA GLN A 121 8.48 2.79 -3.12
C GLN A 121 7.51 2.15 -2.12
N ALA A 122 7.32 2.82 -0.99
CA ALA A 122 6.21 2.61 -0.07
C ALA A 122 5.58 3.96 0.25
N SER A 123 4.45 4.26 -0.38
CA SER A 123 3.73 5.53 -0.21
C SER A 123 2.36 5.32 0.43
N SER A 124 1.89 6.28 1.24
CA SER A 124 0.54 6.27 1.80
C SER A 124 0.22 5.00 2.62
N MET A 125 -0.82 4.23 2.29
CA MET A 125 -1.10 2.95 2.95
C MET A 125 0.07 1.96 2.85
N ALA A 126 0.89 2.01 1.80
CA ALA A 126 2.04 1.12 1.69
C ALA A 126 3.16 1.47 2.68
N SER A 127 3.36 2.76 3.01
CA SER A 127 4.31 3.13 4.07
C SER A 127 3.80 2.72 5.45
N LEU A 128 2.49 2.74 5.68
CA LEU A 128 1.92 2.19 6.91
C LEU A 128 2.22 0.69 7.01
N LEU A 129 1.90 -0.09 5.97
CA LEU A 129 2.20 -1.53 5.92
C LEU A 129 3.69 -1.80 6.12
N LEU A 130 4.57 -1.05 5.47
CA LEU A 130 6.02 -1.13 5.67
C LEU A 130 6.40 -0.96 7.15
N THR A 131 5.89 0.08 7.81
CA THR A 131 6.19 0.32 9.23
C THR A 131 5.56 -0.72 10.17
N SER A 132 4.56 -1.47 9.71
CA SER A 132 3.79 -2.42 10.51
C SER A 132 4.41 -3.82 10.60
N GLY A 133 5.56 -4.04 9.95
CA GLY A 133 6.36 -5.24 10.15
C GLY A 133 6.85 -5.39 11.59
N THR A 134 7.26 -6.59 11.97
CA THR A 134 7.79 -6.90 13.30
C THR A 134 8.97 -5.97 13.62
N SER A 135 9.05 -5.49 14.87
CA SER A 135 10.13 -4.61 15.33
C SER A 135 11.50 -5.23 15.05
N GLY A 136 12.43 -4.44 14.51
CA GLY A 136 13.75 -4.92 14.06
C GLY A 136 13.78 -5.60 12.68
N MET A 137 12.62 -5.89 12.06
CA MET A 137 12.51 -6.61 10.78
C MET A 137 11.93 -5.75 9.66
N ARG A 138 12.14 -4.43 9.72
CA ARG A 138 11.61 -3.44 8.77
C ARG A 138 12.76 -2.83 7.99
N HIS A 139 12.81 -3.09 6.69
CA HIS A 139 13.95 -2.81 5.84
C HIS A 139 13.55 -1.95 4.64
N SER A 140 14.52 -1.23 4.11
CA SER A 140 14.37 -0.45 2.88
C SER A 140 15.64 -0.60 2.05
N LEU A 141 15.50 -0.85 0.75
CA LEU A 141 16.66 -0.83 -0.14
C LEU A 141 17.22 0.59 -0.29
N PRO A 142 18.52 0.75 -0.63
CA PRO A 142 19.19 2.06 -0.60
C PRO A 142 18.56 3.15 -1.48
N ASN A 143 17.96 2.78 -2.61
CA ASN A 143 17.34 3.72 -3.55
C ASN A 143 15.81 3.76 -3.44
N ALA A 144 15.24 3.08 -2.45
CA ALA A 144 13.79 3.08 -2.26
C ALA A 144 13.33 4.38 -1.57
N ARG A 145 12.10 4.81 -1.89
CA ARG A 145 11.48 5.99 -1.28
C ARG A 145 10.31 5.64 -0.38
N ILE A 146 10.24 6.29 0.77
CA ILE A 146 9.12 6.16 1.70
C ILE A 146 8.43 7.51 1.78
N MET A 147 7.14 7.55 1.46
CA MET A 147 6.34 8.76 1.48
C MET A 147 5.13 8.56 2.39
N ILE A 148 4.90 9.52 3.29
CA ILE A 148 3.73 9.55 4.17
C ILE A 148 2.93 10.82 3.88
N HIS A 149 1.62 10.68 3.81
CA HIS A 149 0.70 11.80 3.70
C HIS A 149 -0.62 11.47 4.41
N GLN A 150 -1.41 12.51 4.67
CA GLN A 150 -2.72 12.36 5.29
C GLN A 150 -3.71 11.68 4.31
N PRO A 151 -4.65 10.85 4.80
CA PRO A 151 -5.66 10.27 3.92
C PRO A 151 -6.49 11.36 3.25
N SER A 152 -6.87 11.11 2.01
CA SER A 152 -7.70 11.99 1.19
C SER A 152 -8.94 11.25 0.73
N GLY A 153 -10.09 11.92 0.73
CA GLY A 153 -11.35 11.38 0.24
C GLY A 153 -12.19 12.48 -0.42
N GLN A 154 -13.23 12.07 -1.14
CA GLN A 154 -14.22 12.95 -1.74
C GLN A 154 -15.61 12.56 -1.21
N ALA A 155 -16.49 13.55 -1.08
CA ALA A 155 -17.87 13.36 -0.65
C ALA A 155 -18.79 14.20 -1.54
N VAL A 156 -19.90 13.62 -1.99
CA VAL A 156 -20.93 14.29 -2.80
C VAL A 156 -22.27 13.74 -2.32
N GLY A 157 -23.27 14.61 -2.09
CA GLY A 157 -24.58 14.20 -1.57
C GLY A 157 -25.28 15.34 -0.86
N GLN A 158 -26.27 15.01 -0.04
CA GLN A 158 -26.91 16.00 0.84
C GLN A 158 -25.90 16.51 1.87
N ALA A 159 -26.19 17.67 2.49
CA ALA A 159 -25.32 18.24 3.52
C ALA A 159 -24.99 17.24 4.63
N THR A 160 -25.98 16.44 5.05
CA THR A 160 -25.81 15.37 6.05
C THR A 160 -24.87 14.26 5.56
N ASP A 161 -24.98 13.81 4.31
CA ASP A 161 -24.09 12.77 3.75
C ASP A 161 -22.64 13.26 3.67
N ILE A 162 -22.46 14.52 3.25
CA ILE A 162 -21.14 15.17 3.20
C ILE A 162 -20.54 15.25 4.60
N GLN A 163 -21.34 15.63 5.61
CA GLN A 163 -20.90 15.70 7.00
C GLN A 163 -20.43 14.32 7.51
N ILE A 164 -21.26 13.28 7.34
CA ILE A 164 -20.93 11.91 7.77
C ILE A 164 -19.61 11.44 7.15
N GLN A 165 -19.45 11.65 5.84
CA GLN A 165 -18.25 11.23 5.14
C GLN A 165 -17.00 12.02 5.58
N ALA A 166 -17.14 13.32 5.85
CA ALA A 166 -16.05 14.13 6.38
C ALA A 166 -15.62 13.68 7.78
N GLU A 167 -16.58 13.34 8.65
CA GLU A 167 -16.31 12.80 9.99
C GLU A 167 -15.55 11.46 9.92
N GLU A 168 -15.94 10.57 9.01
CA GLU A 168 -15.24 9.30 8.81
C GLU A 168 -13.81 9.50 8.30
N ILE A 169 -13.57 10.43 7.35
CA ILE A 169 -12.22 10.77 6.90
C ILE A 169 -11.35 11.28 8.07
N ILE A 170 -11.91 12.12 8.95
CA ILE A 170 -11.20 12.62 10.13
C ILE A 170 -10.90 11.48 11.11
N LYS A 171 -11.83 10.55 11.30
CA LYS A 171 -11.65 9.36 12.15
C LYS A 171 -10.55 8.46 11.61
N LEU A 172 -10.59 8.11 10.33
CA LEU A 172 -9.56 7.30 9.66
C LEU A 172 -8.18 7.96 9.75
N LYS A 173 -8.11 9.28 9.57
CA LYS A 173 -6.88 10.05 9.77
C LYS A 173 -6.33 9.88 11.19
N LYS A 174 -7.16 10.02 12.23
CA LYS A 174 -6.72 9.84 13.62
C LYS A 174 -6.23 8.41 13.85
N GLN A 175 -6.98 7.41 13.36
CA GLN A 175 -6.61 6.00 13.46
C GLN A 175 -5.25 5.73 12.81
N ILE A 176 -5.04 6.13 11.56
CA ILE A 176 -3.77 5.94 10.83
C ILE A 176 -2.61 6.62 11.56
N ASN A 177 -2.80 7.85 12.05
CA ASN A 177 -1.75 8.54 12.80
C ASN A 177 -1.36 7.77 14.07
N ASN A 178 -2.35 7.22 14.80
CA ASN A 178 -2.08 6.40 15.99
C ASN A 178 -1.35 5.09 15.65
N LEU A 179 -1.65 4.48 14.50
CA LEU A 179 -0.91 3.32 14.02
C LEU A 179 0.56 3.67 13.70
N TYR A 180 0.81 4.82 13.10
CA TYR A 180 2.18 5.30 12.92
C TYR A 180 2.87 5.56 14.26
N VAL A 181 2.21 6.18 15.24
CA VAL A 181 2.76 6.36 16.60
C VAL A 181 3.15 5.01 17.20
N LYS A 182 2.24 4.02 17.15
CA LYS A 182 2.46 2.65 17.64
C LYS A 182 3.74 2.05 17.07
N HIS A 183 3.95 2.17 15.75
CA HIS A 183 5.04 1.49 15.08
C HIS A 183 6.35 2.27 15.05
N THR A 184 6.30 3.61 15.04
CA THR A 184 7.50 4.45 14.93
C THR A 184 8.01 4.95 16.27
N SER A 185 7.19 4.85 17.32
CA SER A 185 7.44 5.47 18.64
C SER A 185 7.68 6.98 18.57
N GLN A 186 7.28 7.63 17.46
CA GLN A 186 7.30 9.08 17.34
C GLN A 186 6.07 9.68 17.98
N GLU A 187 6.22 10.87 18.55
CA GLU A 187 5.12 11.62 19.12
C GLU A 187 4.07 11.97 18.06
N LEU A 188 2.79 11.93 18.44
CA LEU A 188 1.68 12.26 17.53
C LEU A 188 1.86 13.66 16.90
N SER A 189 2.45 14.59 17.65
CA SER A 189 2.75 15.94 17.19
C SER A 189 3.75 15.95 16.02
N GLN A 190 4.70 15.02 15.97
CA GLN A 190 5.67 14.90 14.87
C GLN A 190 5.04 14.27 13.62
N ILE A 191 4.14 13.30 13.81
CA ILE A 191 3.43 12.62 12.71
C ILE A 191 2.39 13.56 12.07
N GLY A 192 1.61 14.26 12.90
CA GLY A 192 0.58 15.20 12.44
C GLY A 192 1.11 16.49 11.81
N LYS A 193 2.38 16.86 12.07
CA LYS A 193 3.04 18.05 11.53
C LYS A 193 3.55 17.91 10.11
N LYS A 194 3.67 16.69 9.56
CA LYS A 194 4.06 16.47 8.16
C LYS A 194 2.92 16.86 7.21
N LYS A 195 2.65 18.16 7.14
CA LYS A 195 1.97 18.86 6.07
C LYS A 195 3.06 19.54 5.23
N LYS A 196 3.37 18.96 4.08
CA LYS A 196 3.84 19.65 2.86
C LYS A 196 4.11 18.60 1.79
#